data_AF-A0AA92NTP8-F1
#
_entry.id   AF-A0AA92NTP8-F1
#
_cell.length_a   1.000
_cell.length_b   1.000
_cell.length_c   1.000
_cell.angle_alpha   90.00
_cell.angle_beta   90.00
_cell.angle_gamma   90.00
#
_symmetry.space_group_name_H-M   'P 1'
#
loop_
_entity.id
_entity.type
_entity.pdbx_description
1 polymer ?
#
loop_
_entity_poly.entity_id
_entity_poly.type
_entity_poly.pdbx_seq_one_letter_code
_entity_poly.pdbx_strand_id
1 'polypeptide(L)'
;MGNVKAKAKASPQFRRLCNRFSAILGGTEHEITRGPVCFVSRNRVFNASILGRKTTSPLVRYQLFSFESLNSSGRALCLGETALFQNQVNRLLSNLRKNGIKVTAVHNHWLFDNPRLMYIHWESIDNPIAFARKVKRSIAFLG
;
A
#
# COMPACT_ATOMS: atom_id res chain seq x y z
N MET A 1 8.48 -37.13 -13.22
CA MET A 1 7.78 -36.66 -12.01
C MET A 1 8.71 -35.71 -11.26
N GLY A 2 8.57 -34.40 -11.52
CA GLY A 2 9.46 -33.37 -10.98
C GLY A 2 9.14 -33.04 -9.53
N ASN A 3 10.16 -33.10 -8.69
CA ASN A 3 10.13 -32.88 -7.26
C ASN A 3 9.45 -31.54 -6.90
N VAL A 4 8.25 -31.60 -6.31
CA VAL A 4 7.54 -30.42 -5.78
C VAL A 4 8.33 -29.94 -4.57
N LYS A 5 9.31 -29.03 -4.79
CA LYS A 5 9.99 -28.32 -3.69
C LYS A 5 8.92 -27.77 -2.77
N ALA A 6 8.92 -28.28 -1.53
CA ALA A 6 8.00 -27.87 -0.48
C ALA A 6 7.91 -26.34 -0.45
N LYS A 7 6.68 -25.81 -0.59
CA LYS A 7 6.42 -24.37 -0.53
C LYS A 7 6.98 -23.86 0.81
N ALA A 8 8.06 -23.08 0.79
CA ALA A 8 8.59 -22.47 2.00
C ALA A 8 7.47 -21.62 2.64
N LYS A 9 6.88 -22.11 3.72
CA LYS A 9 5.85 -21.41 4.48
C LYS A 9 6.52 -20.25 5.20
N ALA A 10 5.96 -19.04 5.10
CA ALA A 10 6.47 -17.89 5.83
C ALA A 10 6.56 -18.17 7.34
N SER A 11 7.67 -17.73 7.95
CA SER A 11 7.98 -18.01 9.35
C SER A 11 6.90 -17.42 10.29
N PRO A 12 6.70 -18.01 11.49
CA PRO A 12 5.77 -17.45 12.48
C PRO A 12 6.08 -16.00 12.84
N GLN A 13 7.37 -15.62 12.85
CA GLN A 13 7.80 -14.24 13.09
C GLN A 13 7.37 -13.30 11.96
N PHE A 14 7.54 -13.70 10.69
CA PHE A 14 7.10 -12.91 9.54
C PHE A 14 5.58 -12.72 9.55
N ARG A 15 4.81 -13.77 9.88
CA ARG A 15 3.35 -13.69 10.04
C ARG A 15 2.95 -12.69 11.12
N ARG A 16 3.56 -12.74 12.31
CA ARG A 16 3.29 -11.77 13.39
C ARG A 16 3.63 -10.34 12.96
N LEU A 17 4.72 -10.15 12.22
CA LEU A 17 5.10 -8.85 11.69
C LEU A 17 4.07 -8.33 10.67
N CYS A 18 3.63 -9.18 9.75
CA CYS A 18 2.61 -8.85 8.75
C CYS A 18 1.27 -8.47 9.40
N ASN A 19 0.84 -9.21 10.44
CA ASN A 19 -0.37 -8.89 11.18
C ASN A 19 -0.29 -7.50 11.85
N ARG A 20 0.85 -7.18 12.46
CA ARG A 20 1.07 -5.85 13.08
C ARG A 20 1.12 -4.74 12.04
N PHE A 21 1.77 -4.99 10.91
CA PHE A 21 1.84 -4.08 9.77
C PHE A 21 0.43 -3.75 9.26
N SER A 22 -0.39 -4.79 9.02
CA SER A 22 -1.79 -4.67 8.61
C SER A 22 -2.63 -3.88 9.63
N ALA A 23 -2.51 -4.20 10.92
CA ALA A 23 -3.25 -3.52 11.99
C ALA A 23 -2.95 -2.01 12.05
N ILE A 24 -1.69 -1.59 11.89
CA ILE A 24 -1.29 -0.17 11.91
C ILE A 24 -1.90 0.60 10.74
N LEU A 25 -1.89 -0.02 9.56
CA LEU A 25 -2.42 0.61 8.36
C LEU A 25 -3.95 0.65 8.37
N GLY A 26 -4.59 -0.22 9.16
CA GLY A 26 -6.04 -0.43 9.14
C GLY A 26 -6.45 -1.28 7.95
N GLY A 27 -5.64 -2.30 7.63
CA GLY A 27 -5.89 -3.22 6.55
C GLY A 27 -7.15 -4.05 6.78
N THR A 28 -7.94 -4.23 5.73
CA THR A 28 -9.15 -5.06 5.72
C THR A 28 -8.84 -6.48 5.27
N GLU A 29 -7.86 -6.63 4.37
CA GLU A 29 -7.37 -7.91 3.89
C GLU A 29 -5.83 -7.87 3.90
N HIS A 30 -5.22 -9.03 4.14
CA HIS A 30 -3.78 -9.18 3.98
C HIS A 30 -3.44 -10.62 3.61
N GLU A 31 -2.41 -10.78 2.80
CA GLU A 31 -1.91 -12.07 2.35
C GLU A 31 -0.39 -12.13 2.46
N ILE A 32 0.12 -13.35 2.59
CA ILE A 32 1.56 -13.61 2.52
C ILE A 32 1.82 -14.52 1.33
N THR A 33 2.55 -14.00 0.33
CA THR A 33 2.82 -14.69 -0.92
C THR A 33 4.00 -15.65 -0.82
N ARG A 34 4.25 -16.40 -1.89
CA ARG A 34 5.43 -17.27 -2.04
C ARG A 34 6.66 -16.39 -2.34
N GLY A 35 7.50 -16.13 -1.35
CA GLY A 35 8.68 -15.25 -1.50
C GLY A 35 8.87 -14.26 -0.35
N PRO A 36 8.56 -14.67 0.88
CA PRO A 36 7.61 -14.00 1.77
C PRO A 36 7.47 -12.48 1.55
N VAL A 37 6.41 -12.09 0.85
CA VAL A 37 5.92 -10.70 0.80
C VAL A 37 4.67 -10.61 1.67
N CYS A 38 4.59 -9.62 2.55
CA CYS A 38 3.35 -9.26 3.20
C CYS A 38 2.65 -8.22 2.35
N PHE A 39 1.44 -8.50 1.89
CA PHE A 39 0.60 -7.56 1.16
C PHE A 39 -0.63 -7.22 2.00
N VAL A 40 -0.98 -5.95 2.06
CA VAL A 40 -2.11 -5.42 2.82
C VAL A 40 -2.92 -4.50 1.93
N SER A 41 -4.22 -4.72 1.87
CA SER A 41 -5.17 -3.79 1.27
C SER A 41 -5.99 -3.09 2.36
N ARG A 42 -6.30 -1.82 2.13
CA ARG A 42 -7.26 -1.04 2.92
C ARG A 42 -8.25 -0.40 1.97
N ASN A 43 -9.54 -0.64 2.19
CA ASN A 43 -10.56 0.03 1.42
C ASN A 43 -10.70 1.51 1.86
N ARG A 44 -10.64 2.45 0.92
CA ARG A 44 -10.92 3.86 1.14
C ARG A 44 -12.27 4.22 0.54
N VAL A 45 -13.19 4.72 1.36
CA VAL A 45 -14.51 5.13 0.87
C VAL A 45 -14.44 6.56 0.34
N PHE A 46 -14.67 6.72 -0.96
CA PHE A 46 -14.85 8.02 -1.60
C PHE A 46 -15.78 7.93 -2.81
N ASN A 47 -16.34 9.07 -3.20
CA ASN A 47 -17.24 9.19 -4.34
C ASN A 47 -16.46 9.55 -5.59
N ALA A 48 -16.52 8.67 -6.59
CA ALA A 48 -16.03 8.92 -7.94
C ALA A 48 -16.93 8.18 -8.94
N SER A 49 -16.96 8.68 -10.16
CA SER A 49 -17.52 7.99 -11.31
C SER A 49 -16.47 7.73 -12.37
N ILE A 50 -16.70 6.71 -13.19
CA ILE A 50 -15.96 6.41 -14.42
C ILE A 50 -17.01 6.21 -15.50
N LEU A 51 -16.87 6.88 -16.65
CA LEU A 51 -17.88 6.88 -17.72
C LEU A 51 -19.29 7.25 -17.20
N GLY A 52 -19.36 8.20 -16.26
CA GLY A 52 -20.61 8.66 -15.66
C GLY A 52 -21.29 7.68 -14.70
N ARG A 53 -20.69 6.52 -14.40
CA ARG A 53 -21.21 5.54 -13.44
C ARG A 53 -20.43 5.58 -12.13
N LYS A 54 -21.12 5.68 -10.99
CA LYS A 54 -20.47 5.62 -9.67
C LYS A 54 -19.74 4.29 -9.51
N THR A 55 -18.50 4.33 -9.02
CA THR A 55 -17.70 3.12 -8.80
C THR A 55 -17.51 2.84 -7.32
N THR A 56 -17.65 1.57 -6.95
CA THR A 56 -17.27 1.02 -5.65
C THR A 56 -16.15 -0.01 -5.78
N SER A 57 -15.58 -0.16 -6.97
CA SER A 57 -14.64 -1.22 -7.30
C SER A 57 -13.37 -1.14 -6.45
N PRO A 58 -12.88 -2.28 -5.91
CA PRO A 58 -11.56 -2.39 -5.30
C PRO A 58 -10.42 -1.83 -6.16
N LEU A 59 -10.52 -1.96 -7.49
CA LEU A 59 -9.54 -1.44 -8.45
C LEU A 59 -9.38 0.10 -8.39
N VAL A 60 -10.35 0.77 -7.77
CA VAL A 60 -10.35 2.23 -7.60
C VAL A 60 -10.09 2.61 -6.15
N ARG A 61 -10.68 1.88 -5.20
CA ARG A 61 -10.77 2.31 -3.80
C ARG A 61 -9.67 1.79 -2.89
N TYR A 62 -8.94 0.76 -3.31
CA TYR A 62 -7.95 0.15 -2.42
C TYR A 62 -6.70 1.03 -2.30
N GLN A 63 -6.24 1.15 -1.06
CA GLN A 63 -4.88 1.54 -0.73
C GLN A 63 -4.10 0.25 -0.53
N LEU A 64 -2.94 0.14 -1.18
CA LEU A 64 -2.14 -1.07 -1.19
C LEU A 64 -0.82 -0.78 -0.49
N PHE A 65 -0.39 -1.72 0.35
CA PHE A 65 0.89 -1.62 1.06
C PHE A 65 1.55 -2.99 1.08
N SER A 66 2.88 -3.01 0.98
CA SER A 66 3.61 -4.25 1.13
C SER A 66 4.97 -4.05 1.76
N PHE A 67 5.52 -5.15 2.27
CA PHE A 67 6.94 -5.27 2.52
C PHE A 67 7.46 -6.66 2.12
N GLU A 68 8.67 -6.67 1.57
CA GLU A 68 9.42 -7.86 1.15
C GLU A 68 10.11 -8.56 2.33
N SER A 69 10.90 -9.60 2.04
CA SER A 69 11.76 -10.24 3.03
C SER A 69 12.66 -9.25 3.78
N LEU A 70 12.89 -9.50 5.08
CA LEU A 70 13.80 -8.71 5.90
C LEU A 70 15.27 -9.06 5.61
N ASN A 71 16.13 -8.04 5.57
CA ASN A 71 17.58 -8.23 5.65
C ASN A 71 18.05 -8.46 7.10
N SER A 72 19.36 -8.67 7.29
CA SER A 72 19.98 -8.92 8.60
C SER A 72 19.79 -7.77 9.60
N SER A 73 19.55 -6.54 9.13
CA SER A 73 19.26 -5.37 9.96
C SER A 73 17.77 -5.19 10.25
N GLY A 74 16.90 -6.13 9.85
CA GLY A 74 15.46 -6.06 10.07
C GLY A 74 14.75 -5.01 9.22
N ARG A 75 15.31 -4.65 8.06
CA ARG A 75 14.73 -3.72 7.07
C ARG A 75 14.27 -4.49 5.84
N ALA A 76 13.23 -4.00 5.17
CA ALA A 76 12.72 -4.53 3.91
C ALA A 76 12.47 -3.42 2.91
N LEU A 77 12.39 -3.80 1.63
CA LEU A 77 11.73 -2.96 0.63
C LEU A 77 10.23 -2.89 0.98
N CYS A 78 9.76 -1.67 1.25
CA CYS A 78 8.39 -1.38 1.59
C CYS A 78 7.79 -0.50 0.49
N LEU A 79 6.59 -0.84 0.03
CA LEU A 79 5.90 -0.17 -1.06
C LEU A 79 4.51 0.29 -0.62
N GLY A 80 4.00 1.34 -1.25
CA GLY A 80 2.60 1.70 -1.11
C GLY A 80 2.05 2.45 -2.32
N GLU A 81 0.74 2.30 -2.49
CA GLU A 81 -0.05 2.92 -3.55
C GLU A 81 -1.40 3.37 -3.00
N THR A 82 -1.90 4.51 -3.47
CA THR A 82 -3.30 4.88 -3.25
C THR A 82 -3.83 5.72 -4.41
N ALA A 83 -5.10 5.51 -4.74
CA ALA A 83 -5.88 6.49 -5.47
C ALA A 83 -6.27 7.67 -4.55
N LEU A 84 -6.31 8.87 -5.12
CA LEU A 84 -6.72 10.12 -4.47
C LEU A 84 -7.25 11.12 -5.49
N PHE A 85 -7.93 12.17 -5.03
CA PHE A 85 -8.35 13.24 -5.95
C PHE A 85 -7.15 14.09 -6.38
N GLN A 86 -7.18 14.65 -7.59
CA GLN A 86 -6.10 15.47 -8.12
C GLN A 86 -5.69 16.62 -7.18
N ASN A 87 -6.67 17.30 -6.56
CA ASN A 87 -6.42 18.37 -5.60
C ASN A 87 -5.76 17.91 -4.28
N GLN A 88 -5.69 16.60 -4.02
CA GLN A 88 -5.07 16.01 -2.83
C GLN A 88 -3.60 15.61 -3.07
N VAL A 89 -3.12 15.60 -4.32
CA VAL A 89 -1.78 15.13 -4.72
C VAL A 89 -0.68 15.82 -3.91
N ASN A 90 -0.62 17.16 -3.94
CA ASN A 90 0.46 17.91 -3.29
C ASN A 90 0.49 17.70 -1.77
N ARG A 91 -0.67 17.50 -1.14
CA ARG A 91 -0.74 17.21 0.30
C ARG A 91 -0.11 15.84 0.62
N LEU A 92 -0.45 14.80 -0.14
CA LEU A 92 0.14 13.48 0.08
C LEU A 92 1.65 13.48 -0.22
N LEU A 93 2.07 14.10 -1.33
CA LEU A 93 3.50 14.25 -1.67
C LEU A 93 4.29 14.90 -0.53
N SER A 94 3.78 16.00 -0.01
CA SER A 94 4.41 16.74 1.09
C SER A 94 4.48 15.90 2.35
N ASN A 95 3.41 15.21 2.70
CA ASN A 95 3.36 14.35 3.89
C ASN A 95 4.36 13.19 3.82
N LEU A 96 4.42 12.49 2.68
CA LEU A 96 5.34 11.36 2.48
C LEU A 96 6.80 11.83 2.55
N ARG A 97 7.14 12.91 1.86
CA ARG A 97 8.49 13.51 1.88
C ARG A 97 8.91 13.97 3.27
N LYS A 98 8.02 14.63 4.02
CA LYS A 98 8.27 15.03 5.42
C LYS A 98 8.53 13.84 6.35
N ASN A 99 8.01 12.66 6.02
CA ASN A 99 8.29 11.42 6.77
C ASN A 99 9.49 10.65 6.19
N GLY A 100 10.25 11.21 5.25
CA GLY A 100 11.41 10.55 4.64
C GLY A 100 11.04 9.36 3.77
N ILE A 101 9.83 9.35 3.19
CA ILE A 101 9.39 8.34 2.22
C ILE A 101 9.57 8.91 0.81
N LYS A 102 10.18 8.11 -0.07
CA LYS A 102 10.43 8.50 -1.46
C LYS A 102 9.17 8.26 -2.30
N VAL A 103 8.70 9.29 -2.98
CA VAL A 103 7.63 9.15 -3.98
C VAL A 103 8.26 8.86 -5.33
N THR A 104 7.76 7.85 -6.04
CA THR A 104 8.34 7.36 -7.30
C THR A 104 7.48 7.64 -8.51
N ALA A 105 6.14 7.64 -8.38
CA ALA A 105 5.24 7.91 -9.48
C ALA A 105 4.00 8.69 -9.04
N VAL A 106 3.51 9.53 -9.96
CA VAL A 106 2.20 10.17 -9.92
C VAL A 106 1.57 10.06 -11.30
N HIS A 107 0.43 9.40 -11.42
CA HIS A 107 -0.24 9.15 -12.71
C HIS A 107 -1.74 8.92 -12.52
N ASN A 108 -2.47 8.56 -13.58
CA ASN A 108 -3.89 8.19 -13.53
C ASN A 108 -4.13 6.83 -14.18
N HIS A 109 -5.12 6.07 -13.69
CA HIS A 109 -5.53 4.79 -14.31
C HIS A 109 -6.71 4.95 -15.26
N TRP A 110 -7.61 5.90 -14.98
CA TRP A 110 -8.89 6.01 -15.69
C TRP A 110 -8.94 7.25 -16.57
N LEU A 111 -9.65 7.13 -17.69
CA LEU A 111 -10.09 8.25 -18.50
C LEU A 111 -11.57 8.51 -18.19
N PHE A 112 -12.00 9.78 -18.31
CA PHE A 112 -13.38 10.21 -18.06
C PHE A 112 -13.89 9.90 -16.65
N ASP A 113 -13.01 10.00 -15.67
CA ASP A 113 -13.32 9.92 -14.25
C ASP A 113 -13.74 11.28 -13.69
N ASN A 114 -14.61 11.27 -12.68
CA ASN A 114 -15.04 12.49 -12.00
C ASN A 114 -15.34 12.26 -10.50
N PRO A 115 -14.74 13.00 -9.57
CA PRO A 115 -13.62 13.94 -9.77
C PRO A 115 -12.38 13.24 -10.33
N ARG A 116 -11.45 14.01 -10.91
CA ARG A 116 -10.20 13.47 -11.46
C ARG A 116 -9.41 12.69 -10.40
N LEU A 117 -9.22 11.40 -10.64
CA LEU A 117 -8.44 10.49 -9.82
C LEU A 117 -6.99 10.48 -10.30
N MET A 118 -6.11 10.52 -9.31
CA MET A 118 -4.68 10.32 -9.46
C MET A 118 -4.28 9.14 -8.59
N TYR A 119 -3.12 8.57 -8.90
CA TYR A 119 -2.48 7.46 -8.20
C TYR A 119 -1.07 7.89 -7.85
N ILE A 120 -0.65 7.62 -6.62
CA ILE A 120 0.71 7.90 -6.16
C ILE A 120 1.33 6.61 -5.67
N HIS A 121 2.57 6.37 -6.10
CA HIS A 121 3.40 5.25 -5.68
C HIS A 121 4.57 5.77 -4.84
N TRP A 122 4.90 5.05 -3.77
CA TRP A 122 6.02 5.39 -2.91
C TRP A 122 6.76 4.16 -2.40
N GLU A 123 8.03 4.34 -2.08
CA GLU A 123 8.93 3.28 -1.66
C GLU A 123 9.84 3.72 -0.50
N SER A 124 10.32 2.75 0.27
CA SER A 124 11.33 2.95 1.29
C SER A 124 12.03 1.62 1.61
N ILE A 125 13.34 1.63 1.83
CA ILE A 125 14.02 0.55 2.55
C ILE A 125 13.90 0.86 4.04
N ASP A 126 13.11 0.13 4.81
CA ASP A 126 12.84 0.47 6.22
C ASP A 126 12.43 -0.74 7.06
N ASN A 127 12.40 -0.57 8.39
CA ASN A 127 11.66 -1.47 9.24
C ASN A 127 10.15 -1.39 8.90
N PRO A 128 9.46 -2.53 8.64
CA PRO A 128 8.07 -2.49 8.20
C PRO A 128 7.12 -1.76 9.15
N ILE A 129 7.33 -1.85 10.47
CA ILE A 129 6.49 -1.18 11.46
C ILE A 129 6.72 0.33 11.46
N ALA A 130 7.97 0.78 11.28
CA ALA A 130 8.29 2.20 11.14
C ALA A 130 7.66 2.78 9.85
N PHE A 131 7.80 2.06 8.73
CA PHE A 131 7.14 2.41 7.47
C PHE A 131 5.62 2.52 7.63
N ALA A 132 4.96 1.50 8.19
CA ALA A 132 3.52 1.49 8.38
C ALA A 132 3.03 2.72 9.17
N ARG A 133 3.72 3.10 10.24
CA ARG A 133 3.37 4.29 11.05
C ARG A 133 3.55 5.59 10.27
N LYS A 134 4.66 5.73 9.53
CA LYS A 134 4.92 6.91 8.69
C LYS A 134 3.87 7.05 7.59
N VAL A 135 3.53 5.95 6.93
CA VAL A 135 2.48 5.90 5.91
C VAL A 135 1.12 6.24 6.53
N LYS A 136 0.74 5.60 7.65
CA LYS A 136 -0.53 5.86 8.33
C LYS A 136 -0.74 7.33 8.65
N ARG A 137 0.29 8.02 9.16
CA ARG A 137 0.24 9.48 9.38
C ARG A 137 0.14 10.26 8.08
N SER A 138 0.86 9.83 7.04
CA SER A 138 0.89 10.53 5.75
C SER A 138 -0.45 10.50 5.03
N ILE A 139 -1.18 9.39 5.13
CA ILE A 139 -2.48 9.16 4.50
C ILE A 139 -3.67 9.49 5.40
N ALA A 140 -3.47 9.91 6.65
CA ALA A 140 -4.56 10.08 7.63
C ALA A 140 -5.68 11.03 7.17
N PHE A 141 -5.36 11.99 6.30
CA PHE A 141 -6.35 12.93 5.74
C PHE A 141 -7.23 12.32 4.64
N LEU A 142 -6.91 11.12 4.15
CA LEU A 142 -7.66 10.41 3.12
C LEU A 142 -8.83 9.59 3.68
N GLY A 143 -9.00 9.58 5.00
CA GLY A 143 -9.93 8.71 5.74
C GLY A 143 -9.29 7.37 6.07
#